data_AF-A0A1R2BGH4-F1
#
_entry.id   AF-A0A1R2BGH4-F1
#
_cell.length_a   1.000
_cell.length_b   1.000
_cell.length_c   1.000
_cell.angle_alpha   90.00
_cell.angle_beta   90.00
_cell.angle_gamma   90.00
#
_symmetry.space_group_name_H-M   'P 1'
#
loop_
_entity.id
_entity.type
_entity.pdbx_description
1 polymer ?
#
loop_
_entity_poly.entity_id
_entity_poly.type
_entity_poly.pdbx_seq_one_letter_code
_entity_poly.pdbx_strand_id
1 'polypeptide(L)'
;MGKHTAKQWVEKVINIKEDDILKSIVKNYGSKKWKKISVFMSKHKSVSYKSPKQCRDRWVNRLNPELTQNSWTIDEEKLLIIKQKELGNKWSRISKFFIGRSACSIKNHFYSLIRKNIRRYNKYWALGERITDKVADLLKQPKYYNLLVKPSLPKTHANYHKSIDEVLEDQATQNTPPIRVLKPEKVSDTIENLTKNVKELFPFPNFWLLSSLLPS
;
A
#
# COMPACT_ATOMS: atom_id res chain seq x y z
N MET A 1 -8.77 37.36 31.12
CA MET A 1 -8.20 36.00 31.04
C MET A 1 -9.06 35.21 30.05
N GLY A 2 -8.59 34.57 28.98
CA GLY A 2 -7.27 34.42 28.40
C GLY A 2 -7.37 34.47 26.86
N LYS A 3 -6.28 34.89 26.22
CA LYS A 3 -6.19 34.96 24.76
C LYS A 3 -6.05 33.52 24.26
N HIS A 4 -7.11 32.97 23.66
CA HIS A 4 -6.99 31.77 22.84
C HIS A 4 -6.12 32.12 21.63
N THR A 5 -4.84 31.80 21.69
CA THR A 5 -3.96 31.90 20.53
C THR A 5 -4.39 30.82 19.55
N ALA A 6 -4.98 31.26 18.43
CA ALA A 6 -5.21 30.40 17.28
C ALA A 6 -3.90 29.70 16.96
N LYS A 7 -3.90 28.36 16.94
CA LYS A 7 -2.75 27.57 16.48
C LYS A 7 -2.44 28.00 15.06
N GLN A 8 -1.46 28.89 14.93
CA GLN A 8 -0.94 29.35 13.67
C GLN A 8 -0.35 28.13 12.98
N TRP A 9 -1.05 27.63 11.97
CA TRP A 9 -0.49 26.65 11.06
C TRP A 9 0.59 27.40 10.28
N VAL A 10 1.81 27.43 10.83
CA VAL A 10 2.99 27.75 10.05
C VAL A 10 3.07 26.63 9.03
N GLU A 11 2.49 26.87 7.86
CA GLU A 11 2.80 26.11 6.67
C GLU A 11 4.32 26.15 6.58
N LYS A 12 4.94 25.02 6.97
CA LYS A 12 6.38 24.88 7.01
C LYS A 12 6.85 24.99 5.57
N VAL A 13 7.17 26.23 5.18
CA VAL A 13 7.80 26.57 3.92
C VAL A 13 8.92 25.57 3.71
N ILE A 14 8.89 24.88 2.57
CA ILE A 14 9.92 23.93 2.20
C ILE A 14 11.20 24.75 2.05
N ASN A 15 12.02 24.78 3.09
CA ASN A 15 13.29 25.45 3.03
C ASN A 15 14.28 24.49 2.35
N ILE A 16 14.42 24.63 1.04
CA ILE A 16 15.30 23.80 0.19
C ILE A 16 16.71 23.72 0.79
N LYS A 17 17.19 24.82 1.38
CA LYS A 17 18.49 24.87 2.08
C LYS A 17 18.57 23.90 3.25
N GLU A 18 17.52 23.75 4.04
CA GLU A 18 17.47 22.81 5.17
C GLU A 18 17.49 21.35 4.70
N ASP A 19 16.76 21.08 3.61
CA ASP A 19 16.71 19.74 3.03
C ASP A 19 18.06 19.32 2.44
N ASP A 20 18.79 20.24 1.80
CA ASP A 20 20.12 19.96 1.26
C ASP A 20 21.15 19.74 2.37
N ILE A 21 21.08 20.49 3.47
CA ILE A 21 21.87 20.24 4.67
C ILE A 21 21.55 18.84 5.21
N LEU A 22 20.26 18.48 5.36
CA LEU A 22 19.88 17.16 5.86
C LEU A 22 20.37 16.03 4.93
N LYS A 23 20.27 16.20 3.61
CA LYS A 23 20.81 15.24 2.63
C LYS A 23 22.31 15.03 2.79
N SER A 24 23.09 16.11 2.91
CA SER A 24 24.54 16.01 3.08
C SER A 24 24.93 15.30 4.37
N ILE A 25 24.27 15.61 5.48
CA ILE A 25 24.52 14.96 6.77
C ILE A 25 24.14 13.47 6.71
N VAL A 26 23.00 13.13 6.11
CA VAL A 26 22.57 11.73 5.98
C VAL A 26 23.49 10.94 5.04
N LYS A 27 24.01 11.56 3.98
CA LYS A 27 25.02 10.96 3.10
C LYS A 27 26.29 10.57 3.88
N ASN A 28 26.71 11.40 4.83
CA ASN A 28 27.94 11.18 5.60
C ASN A 28 27.77 10.21 6.79
N TYR A 29 26.60 10.20 7.46
CA TYR A 29 26.39 9.46 8.71
C TYR A 29 25.40 8.28 8.60
N GLY A 30 24.69 8.17 7.47
CA GLY A 30 23.64 7.17 7.20
C GLY A 30 22.30 7.49 7.89
N SER A 31 21.21 6.91 7.37
CA SER A 31 19.82 7.18 7.78
C SER A 31 19.35 6.45 9.05
N LYS A 32 20.27 6.03 9.92
CA LYS A 32 19.95 5.29 11.17
C LYS A 32 20.22 6.09 12.44
N LYS A 33 21.18 7.02 12.41
CA LYS A 33 21.71 7.72 13.60
C LYS A 33 21.06 9.10 13.83
N TRP A 34 19.74 9.14 13.93
CA TRP A 34 18.96 10.39 13.98
C TRP A 34 19.31 11.35 15.11
N LYS A 35 19.67 10.84 16.30
CA LYS A 35 20.14 11.66 17.42
C LYS A 35 21.42 12.44 17.08
N LYS A 36 22.35 11.80 16.36
CA LYS A 36 23.60 12.44 15.93
C LYS A 36 23.33 13.43 14.79
N ILE A 37 22.49 13.04 13.83
CA ILE A 37 22.06 13.90 12.71
C ILE A 37 21.41 15.19 13.24
N SER A 38 20.53 15.11 14.23
CA SER A 38 19.86 16.29 14.78
C SER A 38 20.82 17.25 15.48
N VAL A 39 21.87 16.72 16.14
CA VAL A 39 22.92 17.56 16.74
C VAL A 39 23.66 18.34 15.65
N PHE A 40 24.02 17.71 14.53
CA PHE A 40 24.65 18.41 13.42
C PHE A 40 23.71 19.42 12.76
N MET A 41 22.45 19.07 12.52
CA MET A 41 21.43 19.99 12.00
C MET A 41 21.29 21.23 12.88
N SER A 42 21.34 21.06 14.20
CA SER A 42 21.20 22.17 15.17
C SER A 42 22.34 23.18 15.15
N LYS A 43 23.52 22.82 14.60
CA LYS A 43 24.66 23.74 14.44
C LYS A 43 24.41 24.77 13.35
N HIS A 44 23.50 24.50 12.41
CA HIS A 44 23.17 25.42 11.34
C HIS A 44 22.10 26.42 11.79
N LYS A 45 22.42 27.72 11.76
CA LYS A 45 21.52 28.80 12.19
C LYS A 45 20.25 28.91 11.32
N SER A 46 20.34 28.49 10.05
CA SER A 46 19.27 28.55 9.06
C SER A 46 18.23 27.43 9.15
N VAL A 47 18.35 26.51 10.12
CA VAL A 47 17.48 25.33 10.23
C VAL A 47 16.36 25.55 11.26
N SER A 48 15.11 25.43 10.81
CA SER A 48 13.91 25.50 11.62
C SER A 48 13.65 24.22 12.42
N TYR A 49 13.89 23.03 11.83
CA TYR A 49 13.62 21.76 12.50
C TYR A 49 14.90 21.10 13.04
N LYS A 50 14.96 20.91 14.35
CA LYS A 50 16.18 20.49 15.07
C LYS A 50 16.04 19.18 15.81
N SER A 51 14.82 18.63 15.91
CA SER A 51 14.57 17.39 16.64
C SER A 51 14.97 16.14 15.81
N PRO A 52 15.50 15.07 16.44
CA PRO A 52 15.74 13.78 15.79
C PRO A 52 14.51 13.26 15.04
N LYS A 53 13.33 13.40 15.66
CA LYS A 53 12.06 12.98 15.07
C LYS A 53 11.75 13.75 13.79
N GLN A 54 11.91 15.07 13.81
CA GLN A 54 11.64 15.91 12.65
C GLN A 54 12.60 15.59 11.49
N CYS A 55 13.89 15.39 11.79
CA CYS A 55 14.89 15.00 10.78
C CYS A 55 14.53 13.67 10.13
N ARG A 56 14.20 12.65 10.96
CA ARG A 56 13.76 11.35 10.47
C ARG A 56 12.51 11.44 9.62
N ASP A 57 11.48 12.14 10.12
CA ASP A 57 10.20 12.23 9.43
C ASP A 57 10.33 12.99 8.11
N ARG A 58 11.21 14.01 8.04
CA ARG A 58 11.52 14.71 6.79
C ARG A 58 12.21 13.78 5.79
N TRP A 59 13.21 13.04 6.23
CA TRP A 59 13.92 12.09 5.38
C TRP A 59 13.00 10.99 4.84
N VAL A 60 12.34 10.25 5.73
CA VAL A 60 11.54 9.06 5.40
C VAL A 60 10.31 9.38 4.55
N ASN A 61 9.78 10.61 4.63
CA ASN A 61 8.57 10.98 3.88
C ASN A 61 8.84 11.79 2.61
N ARG A 62 10.02 12.44 2.48
CA ARG A 62 10.28 13.40 1.38
C ARG A 62 11.66 13.30 0.74
N LEU A 63 12.74 13.09 1.51
CA LEU A 63 14.11 13.24 0.99
C LEU A 63 14.81 11.93 0.63
N ASN A 64 14.30 10.79 1.11
CA ASN A 64 14.87 9.49 0.74
C ASN A 64 14.80 9.33 -0.80
N PRO A 65 15.92 9.11 -1.50
CA PRO A 65 15.94 8.96 -2.96
C PRO A 65 15.12 7.76 -3.47
N GLU A 66 14.86 6.78 -2.61
CA GLU A 66 13.99 5.65 -2.95
C GLU A 66 12.52 6.08 -3.14
N LEU A 67 12.14 7.30 -2.72
CA LEU A 67 10.78 7.79 -2.85
C LEU A 67 10.53 8.40 -4.23
N THR A 68 9.47 7.93 -4.87
CA THR A 68 8.96 8.49 -6.12
C THR A 68 8.04 9.68 -5.86
N GLN A 69 8.22 10.76 -6.63
CA GLN A 69 7.34 11.94 -6.59
C GLN A 69 6.32 11.98 -7.74
N ASN A 70 6.23 10.89 -8.50
CA ASN A 70 5.34 10.78 -9.65
C ASN A 70 3.86 10.85 -9.22
N SER A 71 3.00 11.24 -10.16
CA SER A 71 1.56 11.16 -10.01
C SER A 71 1.12 9.75 -9.62
N TRP A 72 0.01 9.64 -8.90
CA TRP A 72 -0.59 8.34 -8.56
C TRP A 72 -1.22 7.73 -9.81
N THR A 73 -0.86 6.48 -10.07
CA THR A 73 -1.46 5.69 -11.14
C THR A 73 -2.76 5.05 -10.67
N ILE A 74 -3.61 4.70 -11.64
CA ILE A 74 -4.88 4.02 -11.36
C ILE A 74 -4.64 2.66 -10.68
N ASP A 75 -3.58 1.95 -11.07
CA ASP A 75 -3.29 0.63 -10.50
C ASP A 75 -2.73 0.72 -9.08
N GLU A 76 -1.93 1.75 -8.78
CA GLU A 76 -1.56 2.07 -7.39
C GLU A 76 -2.79 2.41 -6.54
N GLU A 77 -3.73 3.19 -7.09
CA GLU A 77 -4.98 3.53 -6.40
C GLU A 77 -5.84 2.29 -6.12
N LYS A 78 -6.00 1.40 -7.11
CA LYS A 78 -6.70 0.12 -6.93
C LYS A 78 -6.02 -0.69 -5.83
N LEU A 79 -4.71 -0.94 -5.94
CA LEU A 79 -3.95 -1.71 -4.95
C LEU A 79 -4.09 -1.12 -3.54
N LEU A 80 -4.10 0.21 -3.43
CA LEU A 80 -4.27 0.90 -2.16
C LEU A 80 -5.63 0.59 -1.53
N ILE A 81 -6.69 0.65 -2.34
CA ILE A 81 -8.05 0.32 -1.90
C ILE A 81 -8.12 -1.13 -1.44
N ILE A 82 -7.56 -2.07 -2.22
CA ILE A 82 -7.52 -3.50 -1.85
C ILE A 82 -6.82 -3.69 -0.51
N LYS A 83 -5.60 -3.17 -0.37
CA LYS A 83 -4.80 -3.34 0.85
C LYS A 83 -5.36 -2.61 2.05
N GLN A 84 -6.08 -1.50 1.85
CA GLN A 84 -6.79 -0.84 2.93
C GLN A 84 -8.02 -1.64 3.38
N LYS A 85 -8.75 -2.29 2.47
CA LYS A 85 -9.85 -3.23 2.80
C LYS A 85 -9.34 -4.43 3.59
N GLU A 86 -8.21 -5.02 3.18
CA GLU A 86 -7.61 -6.19 3.84
C GLU A 86 -6.98 -5.87 5.22
N LEU A 87 -6.22 -4.77 5.33
CA LEU A 87 -5.35 -4.51 6.48
C LEU A 87 -5.87 -3.38 7.39
N GLY A 88 -6.88 -2.63 6.96
CA GLY A 88 -7.35 -1.40 7.60
C GLY A 88 -6.32 -0.27 7.53
N ASN A 89 -6.37 0.66 8.48
CA ASN A 89 -5.52 1.86 8.48
C ASN A 89 -4.06 1.62 8.95
N LYS A 90 -3.49 0.46 8.61
CA LYS A 90 -2.11 0.07 8.94
C LYS A 90 -1.13 0.58 7.87
N TRP A 91 -1.03 1.90 7.71
CA TRP A 91 -0.30 2.56 6.61
C TRP A 91 1.15 2.12 6.45
N SER A 92 1.87 1.91 7.55
CA SER A 92 3.26 1.42 7.51
C SER A 92 3.39 -0.02 7.01
N ARG A 93 2.35 -0.84 7.15
CA ARG A 93 2.30 -2.19 6.59
C ARG A 93 1.89 -2.13 5.12
N ILE A 94 0.92 -1.29 4.80
CA ILE A 94 0.47 -1.05 3.42
C ILE A 94 1.62 -0.50 2.56
N SER A 95 2.47 0.39 3.10
CA SER A 95 3.58 0.96 2.34
C SER A 95 4.61 -0.04 1.84
N LYS A 96 4.65 -1.26 2.40
CA LYS A 96 5.54 -2.32 1.93
C LYS A 96 5.13 -2.88 0.57
N PHE A 97 3.88 -2.67 0.14
CA PHE A 97 3.36 -3.10 -1.16
C PHE A 97 3.59 -2.06 -2.26
N PHE A 98 4.09 -0.87 -1.92
CA PHE A 98 4.31 0.21 -2.88
C PHE A 98 5.79 0.55 -2.98
N ILE A 99 6.31 0.50 -4.20
CA ILE A 99 7.68 0.92 -4.47
C ILE A 99 7.70 2.45 -4.48
N GLY A 100 8.57 3.04 -3.66
CA GLY A 100 8.77 4.49 -3.61
C GLY A 100 7.61 5.33 -3.07
N ARG A 101 6.61 4.74 -2.42
CA ARG A 101 5.57 5.48 -1.69
C ARG A 101 5.76 5.36 -0.18
N SER A 102 5.85 6.49 0.50
CA SER A 102 5.90 6.51 1.97
C SER A 102 4.52 6.24 2.58
N ALA A 103 4.48 5.69 3.79
CA ALA A 103 3.23 5.50 4.54
C ALA A 103 2.42 6.80 4.72
N CYS A 104 3.11 7.94 4.84
CA CYS A 104 2.48 9.25 4.91
C CYS A 104 1.83 9.63 3.57
N SER A 105 2.54 9.41 2.45
CA SER A 105 2.00 9.63 1.10
C SER A 105 0.76 8.79 0.84
N ILE A 106 0.82 7.50 1.17
CA ILE A 106 -0.30 6.55 1.02
C ILE A 106 -1.54 7.02 1.79
N LYS A 107 -1.38 7.30 3.09
CA LYS A 107 -2.45 7.81 3.94
C LYS A 107 -3.07 9.09 3.36
N ASN A 108 -2.21 10.04 2.97
CA ASN A 108 -2.64 11.33 2.45
C ASN A 108 -3.40 11.18 1.13
N HIS A 109 -2.94 10.28 0.26
CA HIS A 109 -3.59 9.99 -1.00
C HIS A 109 -4.96 9.34 -0.78
N PHE A 110 -5.06 8.32 0.08
CA PHE A 110 -6.32 7.67 0.44
C PHE A 110 -7.39 8.67 0.92
N TYR A 111 -7.07 9.52 1.89
CA TYR A 111 -8.02 10.51 2.37
C TYR A 111 -8.32 11.62 1.34
N SER A 112 -7.37 11.94 0.46
CA SER A 112 -7.60 12.90 -0.62
C SER A 112 -8.55 12.33 -1.67
N LEU A 113 -8.44 11.04 -1.99
CA LEU A 113 -9.34 10.30 -2.86
C LEU A 113 -10.76 10.30 -2.29
N ILE A 114 -10.93 9.97 -1.02
CA ILE A 114 -12.24 10.01 -0.35
C ILE A 114 -12.85 11.41 -0.38
N ARG A 115 -12.09 12.45 0.01
CA ARG A 115 -12.60 13.83 -0.04
C ARG A 115 -12.98 14.26 -1.46
N LYS A 116 -12.24 13.83 -2.47
CA LYS A 116 -12.58 14.07 -3.88
C LYS A 116 -13.90 13.39 -4.24
N ASN A 117 -14.11 12.15 -3.80
CA ASN A 117 -15.33 11.40 -4.06
C ASN A 117 -16.53 11.98 -3.31
N ILE A 118 -16.36 12.46 -2.06
CA ILE A 118 -17.39 13.20 -1.31
C ILE A 118 -17.80 14.46 -2.07
N ARG A 119 -16.82 15.28 -2.51
CA ARG A 119 -17.11 16.49 -3.31
C ARG A 119 -17.85 16.16 -4.60
N ARG A 120 -17.47 15.07 -5.27
CA ARG A 120 -18.14 14.60 -6.49
C ARG A 120 -19.59 14.19 -6.21
N TYR A 121 -19.81 13.39 -5.18
CA TYR A 121 -21.15 12.98 -4.74
C TYR A 121 -22.03 14.20 -4.41
N ASN A 122 -21.52 15.11 -3.56
CA ASN A 122 -22.25 16.31 -3.14
C ASN A 122 -22.51 17.29 -4.30
N LYS A 123 -21.66 17.29 -5.34
CA LYS A 123 -21.87 18.14 -6.53
C LYS A 123 -23.04 17.65 -7.38
N TYR A 124 -23.21 16.34 -7.53
CA TYR A 124 -24.24 15.77 -8.41
C TYR A 124 -25.52 15.36 -7.68
N TRP A 125 -25.54 15.41 -6.34
CA TRP A 125 -26.72 15.26 -5.48
C TRP A 125 -27.69 14.15 -5.91
N ALA A 126 -27.16 12.98 -6.24
CA ALA A 126 -27.93 11.96 -6.95
C ALA A 126 -29.02 11.28 -6.11
N LEU A 127 -29.07 11.45 -4.78
CA LEU A 127 -29.83 10.57 -3.87
C LEU A 127 -30.42 11.23 -2.59
N GLY A 128 -30.66 12.54 -2.58
CA GLY A 128 -31.53 13.18 -1.58
C GLY A 128 -30.88 13.88 -0.38
N GLU A 129 -29.63 13.57 0.02
CA GLU A 129 -28.93 14.28 1.12
C GLU A 129 -27.43 14.49 0.86
N ARG A 130 -26.90 15.63 1.33
CA ARG A 130 -25.48 15.97 1.29
C ARG A 130 -24.71 15.22 2.38
N ILE A 131 -23.56 14.67 2.02
CA ILE A 131 -22.62 14.11 2.99
C ILE A 131 -21.87 15.26 3.65
N THR A 132 -22.16 15.52 4.93
CA THR A 132 -21.47 16.53 5.76
C THR A 132 -20.64 15.93 6.89
N ASP A 133 -20.82 14.64 7.17
CA ASP A 133 -20.18 13.99 8.30
C ASP A 133 -18.66 13.86 8.17
N LYS A 134 -18.01 13.61 9.30
CA LYS A 134 -16.57 13.36 9.34
C LYS A 134 -16.26 12.06 8.60
N VAL A 135 -15.19 12.09 7.80
CA VAL A 135 -14.71 10.92 7.03
C VAL A 135 -14.51 9.68 7.91
N ALA A 136 -14.06 9.86 9.14
CA ALA A 136 -13.84 8.75 10.07
C ALA A 136 -15.13 8.01 10.44
N ASP A 137 -16.26 8.71 10.50
CA ASP A 137 -17.56 8.13 10.86
C ASP A 137 -18.23 7.51 9.64
N LEU A 138 -18.11 8.16 8.48
CA LEU A 138 -18.59 7.63 7.20
C LEU A 138 -17.96 6.28 6.87
N LEU A 139 -16.64 6.13 7.04
CA LEU A 139 -15.94 4.89 6.70
C LEU A 139 -16.29 3.70 7.61
N LYS A 140 -16.97 3.90 8.74
CA LYS A 140 -17.46 2.80 9.58
C LYS A 140 -18.68 2.12 8.98
N GLN A 141 -19.44 2.83 8.16
CA GLN A 141 -20.66 2.32 7.55
C GLN A 141 -20.34 1.70 6.19
N PRO A 142 -20.69 0.41 5.95
CA PRO A 142 -20.40 -0.28 4.69
C PRO A 142 -20.91 0.46 3.45
N LYS A 143 -22.12 1.05 3.55
CA LYS A 143 -22.73 1.85 2.48
C LYS A 143 -21.83 2.98 1.99
N TYR A 144 -21.30 3.79 2.92
CA TYR A 144 -20.43 4.92 2.56
C TYR A 144 -19.03 4.47 2.18
N TYR A 145 -18.52 3.39 2.78
CA TYR A 145 -17.24 2.81 2.37
C TYR A 145 -17.26 2.42 0.88
N ASN A 146 -18.25 1.63 0.46
CA ASN A 146 -18.41 1.19 -0.94
C ASN A 146 -18.75 2.34 -1.90
N LEU A 147 -19.30 3.44 -1.41
CA LEU A 147 -19.56 4.62 -2.24
C LEU A 147 -18.31 5.47 -2.44
N LEU A 148 -17.52 5.68 -1.38
CA LEU A 148 -16.48 6.71 -1.34
C LEU A 148 -15.07 6.19 -1.64
N VAL A 149 -14.79 4.90 -1.47
CA VAL A 149 -13.44 4.34 -1.61
C VAL A 149 -13.18 3.85 -3.05
N LYS A 150 -13.43 4.72 -4.04
CA LYS A 150 -13.30 4.37 -5.48
C LYS A 150 -12.04 4.98 -6.11
N PRO A 151 -11.36 4.27 -7.04
CA PRO A 151 -10.22 4.83 -7.76
C PRO A 151 -10.66 6.03 -8.62
N SER A 152 -9.74 6.93 -8.90
CA SER A 152 -9.93 8.13 -9.71
C SER A 152 -9.93 7.79 -11.21
N LEU A 153 -10.94 7.03 -11.62
CA LEU A 153 -11.11 6.65 -13.02
C LEU A 153 -11.57 7.84 -13.89
N PRO A 154 -11.03 8.01 -15.11
CA PRO A 154 -11.63 8.85 -16.14
C PRO A 154 -13.02 8.34 -16.52
N LYS A 155 -13.92 9.24 -16.96
CA LYS A 155 -15.28 8.86 -17.40
C LYS A 155 -15.28 7.85 -18.56
N THR A 156 -14.23 7.87 -19.37
CA THR A 156 -14.03 6.97 -20.52
C THR A 156 -13.56 5.57 -20.12
N HIS A 157 -13.17 5.35 -18.87
CA HIS A 157 -12.64 4.08 -18.41
C HIS A 157 -13.77 3.06 -18.23
N ALA A 158 -13.59 1.82 -18.73
CA ALA A 158 -14.62 0.76 -18.68
C ALA A 158 -15.20 0.53 -17.27
N ASN A 159 -14.34 0.60 -16.25
CA ASN A 159 -14.75 0.39 -14.85
C ASN A 159 -15.27 1.67 -14.14
N TYR A 160 -15.46 2.79 -14.84
CA TYR A 160 -15.86 4.06 -14.22
C TYR A 160 -17.18 3.97 -13.45
N HIS A 161 -18.14 3.19 -13.97
CA HIS A 161 -19.45 3.00 -13.35
C HIS A 161 -19.52 1.82 -12.39
N LYS A 162 -18.46 1.00 -12.28
CA LYS A 162 -18.47 -0.22 -11.46
C LYS A 162 -18.44 0.09 -9.95
N SER A 163 -19.01 -0.82 -9.16
CA SER A 163 -18.86 -0.81 -7.70
C SER A 163 -17.44 -1.23 -7.29
N ILE A 164 -17.04 -0.95 -6.04
CA ILE A 164 -15.74 -1.43 -5.54
C ILE A 164 -15.66 -2.95 -5.57
N ASP A 165 -16.74 -3.63 -5.20
CA ASP A 165 -16.76 -5.08 -5.13
C ASP A 165 -16.59 -5.68 -6.54
N GLU A 166 -17.25 -5.12 -7.56
CA GLU A 166 -16.99 -5.48 -8.97
C GLU A 166 -15.55 -5.20 -9.43
N VAL A 167 -14.96 -4.07 -9.01
CA VAL A 167 -13.55 -3.74 -9.33
C VAL A 167 -12.57 -4.71 -8.66
N LEU A 168 -12.91 -5.23 -7.48
CA LEU A 168 -12.09 -6.19 -6.75
C LEU A 168 -12.24 -7.63 -7.30
N GLU A 169 -13.43 -8.01 -7.74
CA GLU A 169 -13.71 -9.33 -8.35
C GLU A 169 -13.01 -9.53 -9.70
N ASP A 170 -12.95 -8.48 -10.53
CA ASP A 170 -12.18 -8.46 -11.79
C ASP A 170 -10.67 -8.73 -11.58
N GLN A 171 -10.15 -8.50 -10.37
CA GLN A 171 -8.74 -8.75 -10.03
C GLN A 171 -8.52 -10.13 -9.41
N ALA A 172 -9.53 -10.73 -8.76
CA ALA A 172 -9.43 -12.10 -8.27
C ALA A 172 -9.32 -13.11 -9.44
N THR A 173 -9.93 -12.79 -10.58
CA THR A 173 -9.84 -13.58 -11.82
C THR A 173 -8.53 -13.36 -12.59
N GLN A 174 -7.87 -12.20 -12.44
CA GLN A 174 -6.57 -11.91 -13.05
C GLN A 174 -5.35 -12.22 -12.17
N ASN A 175 -5.55 -12.51 -10.87
CA ASN A 175 -4.50 -12.93 -9.94
C ASN A 175 -4.37 -14.46 -9.83
N THR A 176 -4.48 -15.18 -10.96
CA THR A 176 -3.66 -16.39 -11.09
C THR A 176 -2.24 -15.88 -11.28
N PRO A 177 -1.26 -16.26 -10.43
CA PRO A 177 0.11 -15.78 -10.62
C PRO A 177 0.53 -16.12 -12.05
N PRO A 178 1.23 -15.24 -12.78
CA PRO A 178 1.86 -15.66 -14.02
C PRO A 178 2.73 -16.86 -13.64
N ILE A 179 2.42 -18.03 -14.22
CA ILE A 179 3.29 -19.19 -14.14
C ILE A 179 4.66 -18.65 -14.52
N ARG A 180 5.56 -18.59 -13.54
CA ARG A 180 6.95 -18.31 -13.77
C ARG A 180 7.39 -19.50 -14.60
N VAL A 181 7.41 -19.34 -15.93
CA VAL A 181 8.00 -20.31 -16.83
C VAL A 181 9.48 -20.34 -16.45
N LEU A 182 9.81 -21.19 -15.50
CA LEU A 182 11.17 -21.62 -15.27
C LEU A 182 11.59 -22.26 -16.59
N LYS A 183 12.64 -21.70 -17.21
CA LYS A 183 13.30 -22.32 -18.36
C LYS A 183 13.52 -23.80 -18.07
N PRO A 184 13.23 -24.71 -19.02
CA PRO A 184 13.43 -26.13 -18.81
C PRO A 184 14.91 -26.46 -19.00
N GLU A 185 15.71 -26.27 -17.95
CA GLU A 185 17.03 -26.91 -17.88
C GLU A 185 17.16 -27.62 -16.53
N LYS A 186 17.25 -28.95 -16.63
CA LYS A 186 17.53 -29.94 -15.57
C LYS A 186 16.39 -30.26 -14.59
N VAL A 187 15.35 -30.92 -15.10
CA VAL A 187 14.39 -31.72 -14.28
C VAL A 187 14.39 -33.20 -14.71
N SER A 188 15.42 -33.68 -15.42
CA SER A 188 15.56 -35.11 -15.75
C SER A 188 16.20 -35.92 -14.62
N ASP A 189 17.12 -35.32 -13.84
CA ASP A 189 18.03 -36.12 -13.00
C ASP A 189 17.53 -36.28 -11.54
N THR A 190 16.47 -35.56 -11.16
CA THR A 190 15.92 -35.59 -9.80
C THR A 190 14.73 -36.55 -9.66
N ILE A 191 14.01 -36.85 -10.74
CA ILE A 191 12.84 -37.75 -10.72
C ILE A 191 13.28 -39.23 -10.70
N GLU A 192 14.42 -39.56 -11.32
CA GLU A 192 14.98 -40.91 -11.29
C GLU A 192 15.57 -41.29 -9.93
N ASN A 193 16.09 -40.31 -9.17
CA ASN A 193 16.63 -40.53 -7.83
C ASN A 193 15.54 -40.63 -6.74
N LEU A 194 14.36 -40.05 -6.97
CA LEU A 194 13.23 -40.17 -6.04
C LEU A 194 12.42 -41.46 -6.26
N THR A 195 12.44 -42.04 -7.46
CA THR A 195 11.73 -43.30 -7.76
C THR A 195 12.51 -44.55 -7.37
N LYS A 196 13.84 -44.45 -7.17
CA LYS A 196 14.65 -45.54 -6.57
C LYS A 196 14.44 -45.70 -5.06
N ASN A 197 14.24 -44.61 -4.32
CA ASN A 197 14.12 -44.64 -2.85
C ASN A 197 12.74 -45.06 -2.31
N VAL A 198 11.70 -45.08 -3.14
CA VAL A 198 10.34 -45.49 -2.69
C VAL A 198 10.14 -47.02 -2.74
N LYS A 199 10.99 -47.76 -3.48
CA LYS A 199 10.90 -49.22 -3.59
C LYS A 199 11.58 -50.01 -2.46
N GLU A 200 12.33 -49.34 -1.57
CA GLU A 200 13.00 -50.00 -0.42
C GLU A 200 12.18 -49.98 0.88
N LEU A 201 11.05 -49.26 0.95
CA LEU A 201 10.32 -49.03 2.20
C LEU A 201 9.07 -49.90 2.43
N PHE A 202 8.68 -50.77 1.48
CA PHE A 202 7.58 -51.73 1.71
C PHE A 202 7.81 -53.06 0.96
N PRO A 203 8.16 -54.16 1.66
CA PRO A 203 8.32 -55.48 1.07
C PRO A 203 7.00 -56.26 1.06
N PHE A 204 6.32 -56.32 -0.09
CA PHE A 204 5.39 -57.37 -0.58
C PHE A 204 4.18 -57.83 0.29
N PRO A 205 3.23 -58.66 -0.23
CA PRO A 205 2.96 -59.04 -1.62
C PRO A 205 1.46 -58.89 -2.05
N ASN A 206 1.29 -58.74 -3.36
CA ASN A 206 0.25 -59.32 -4.22
C ASN A 206 -1.14 -59.61 -3.64
N PHE A 207 -2.17 -58.92 -4.16
CA PHE A 207 -3.36 -59.62 -4.65
C PHE A 207 -3.94 -58.84 -5.84
N TRP A 208 -3.64 -59.35 -7.04
CA TRP A 208 -4.38 -59.04 -8.26
C TRP A 208 -5.75 -59.74 -8.23
N LEU A 209 -6.74 -59.09 -8.87
CA LEU A 209 -7.88 -59.68 -9.60
C LEU A 209 -8.98 -60.43 -8.84
N LEU A 210 -10.22 -59.95 -9.00
CA LEU A 210 -11.36 -60.55 -9.72
C LEU A 210 -12.65 -59.88 -9.19
N SER A 211 -13.37 -59.15 -10.04
CA SER A 211 -14.48 -59.65 -10.88
C SER A 211 -15.77 -59.90 -10.09
N SER A 212 -16.82 -59.20 -10.54
CA SER A 212 -18.21 -59.65 -10.67
C SER A 212 -19.07 -59.97 -9.43
N LEU A 213 -20.31 -59.47 -9.53
CA LEU A 213 -21.59 -60.04 -9.03
C LEU A 213 -22.11 -59.65 -7.63
N LEU A 214 -23.28 -58.97 -7.65
CA LEU A 214 -24.42 -59.07 -6.71
C LEU A 214 -24.77 -60.55 -6.40
N PRO A 215 -25.46 -60.93 -5.28
CA PRO A 215 -26.75 -60.40 -4.79
C PRO A 215 -26.86 -60.35 -3.23
N SER A 216 -27.93 -59.87 -2.58
CA SER A 216 -29.32 -60.39 -2.48
C SER A 216 -30.35 -59.29 -2.20
#